data_AF-A0A374AP57-F1
#
_entry.id   AF-A0A374AP57-F1
#
_cell.length_a   1.000
_cell.length_b   1.000
_cell.length_c   1.000
_cell.angle_alpha   90.00
_cell.angle_beta   90.00
_cell.angle_gamma   90.00
#
_symmetry.space_group_name_H-M   'P 1'
#
loop_
_entity.id
_entity.type
_entity.pdbx_description
1 polymer ?
#
loop_
_entity_poly.entity_id
_entity_poly.type
_entity_poly.pdbx_seq_one_letter_code
_entity_poly.pdbx_strand_id
1 'polypeptide(L)'
;MINSNILKTWNEERIKYQIRYAKSCIKYHKDPENLDNKGHMHEQSWVLINVFGLSSKQVEEVEKEGGFTTEDILSPEFERWCRL
;
A
#
# COMPACT_ATOMS: atom_id res chain seq x y z
N MET A 1 -5.66 8.27 24.37
CA MET A 1 -6.44 7.23 23.66
C MET A 1 -5.57 5.98 23.62
N ILE A 2 -6.02 4.86 24.18
CA ILE A 2 -5.30 3.58 24.01
C ILE A 2 -5.56 3.15 22.58
N ASN A 3 -4.58 3.31 21.68
CA ASN A 3 -4.65 2.63 20.40
C ASN A 3 -4.76 1.13 20.68
N SER A 4 -5.90 0.53 20.33
CA SER A 4 -6.09 -0.91 20.43
C SER A 4 -4.92 -1.60 19.74
N ASN A 5 -4.31 -2.59 20.40
CA ASN A 5 -3.20 -3.36 19.82
C ASN A 5 -3.58 -3.90 18.43
N ILE A 6 -4.85 -4.25 18.25
CA ILE A 6 -5.43 -4.71 16.97
C ILE A 6 -5.38 -3.62 15.90
N LEU A 7 -5.80 -2.39 16.21
CA LEU A 7 -5.82 -1.29 15.23
C LEU A 7 -4.39 -0.92 14.79
N LYS A 8 -3.45 -0.94 15.73
CA LYS A 8 -2.04 -0.71 15.46
C LYS A 8 -1.47 -1.79 14.53
N THR A 9 -1.68 -3.07 14.84
CA THR A 9 -1.26 -4.18 13.98
C THR A 9 -1.90 -4.10 12.61
N TRP A 10 -3.19 -3.79 12.53
CA TRP A 10 -3.89 -3.63 11.25
C TRP A 10 -3.27 -2.54 10.38
N ASN A 11 -2.96 -1.38 10.95
CA ASN A 11 -2.32 -0.29 10.23
C ASN A 11 -0.90 -0.65 9.77
N GLU A 12 -0.12 -1.33 10.60
CA GLU A 12 1.20 -1.82 10.21
C GLU A 12 1.16 -2.79 9.03
N GLU A 13 0.24 -3.76 9.06
CA GLU A 13 0.09 -4.72 7.96
C GLU A 13 -0.43 -4.06 6.68
N ARG A 14 -1.32 -3.08 6.81
CA ARG A 14 -1.77 -2.24 5.70
C ARG A 14 -0.59 -1.52 5.03
N ILE A 15 0.25 -0.82 5.80
CA ILE A 15 1.43 -0.11 5.30
C ILE A 15 2.40 -1.07 4.60
N LYS A 16 2.73 -2.22 5.22
CA LYS A 16 3.60 -3.23 4.59
C LYS A 16 3.02 -3.72 3.27
N TYR A 17 1.70 -3.89 3.18
CA TYR A 17 1.04 -4.32 1.94
C TYR A 17 1.06 -3.22 0.87
N GLN A 18 0.84 -1.96 1.24
CA GLN A 18 0.97 -0.81 0.33
C GLN A 18 2.38 -0.71 -0.28
N ILE A 19 3.43 -0.86 0.54
CA ILE A 19 4.83 -0.88 0.06
C ILE A 19 5.08 -2.04 -0.91
N ARG A 20 4.48 -3.21 -0.65
CA ARG A 20 4.57 -4.37 -1.56
C ARG A 20 3.88 -4.11 -2.90
N TYR A 21 2.70 -3.50 -2.87
CA TYR A 21 1.97 -3.08 -4.06
C TYR A 21 2.80 -2.12 -4.91
N ALA A 22 3.35 -1.06 -4.31
CA ALA A 22 4.21 -0.12 -5.02
C ALA A 22 5.42 -0.80 -5.69
N LYS A 23 6.06 -1.77 -5.02
CA LYS A 23 7.14 -2.57 -5.62
C LYS A 23 6.66 -3.42 -6.81
N SER A 24 5.44 -3.95 -6.75
CA SER A 24 4.83 -4.69 -7.87
C SER A 24 4.51 -3.77 -9.04
N CYS A 25 4.01 -2.56 -8.80
CA CYS A 25 3.82 -1.54 -9.85
C CYS A 25 5.14 -1.21 -10.55
N ILE A 26 6.23 -1.03 -9.80
CA ILE A 26 7.56 -0.79 -10.40
C ILE A 26 7.98 -1.94 -11.30
N LYS A 27 7.69 -3.20 -10.93
CA LYS A 27 8.00 -4.37 -11.77
C LYS A 27 7.15 -4.40 -13.04
N TYR A 28 5.85 -4.16 -12.90
CA TYR A 28 4.93 -4.08 -14.03
C TYR A 28 5.33 -2.96 -15.01
N HIS A 29 5.61 -1.75 -14.52
CA HIS A 29 6.01 -0.62 -15.37
C HIS A 29 7.36 -0.81 -16.08
N LYS A 30 8.23 -1.69 -15.57
CA LYS A 30 9.48 -2.07 -16.26
C LYS A 30 9.24 -3.04 -17.42
N ASP A 31 8.22 -3.89 -17.33
CA ASP A 31 7.86 -4.86 -18.36
C ASP A 31 6.33 -5.09 -18.38
N PRO A 32 5.57 -4.20 -19.05
CA PRO A 32 4.10 -4.24 -19.02
C PRO A 32 3.48 -5.42 -19.77
N GLU A 33 4.23 -6.05 -20.69
CA GLU A 33 3.78 -7.23 -21.45
C GLU A 33 3.85 -8.51 -20.61
N ASN A 34 4.56 -8.48 -19.48
CA ASN A 34 4.58 -9.59 -18.54
C ASN A 34 3.25 -9.70 -17.79
N LEU A 35 2.42 -10.65 -18.24
CA LEU A 35 1.09 -10.89 -17.68
C LEU A 35 1.12 -11.32 -16.21
N ASP A 36 2.18 -11.96 -15.74
CA ASP A 36 2.31 -12.34 -14.32
C ASP A 36 2.49 -11.10 -13.45
N ASN A 37 3.36 -10.17 -13.86
CA ASN A 37 3.53 -8.89 -13.16
C ASN A 37 2.23 -8.09 -13.13
N LYS A 38 1.51 -8.07 -14.25
CA LYS A 38 0.20 -7.42 -14.36
C LYS A 38 -0.83 -8.07 -13.43
N GLY A 39 -0.90 -9.39 -13.40
CA GLY A 39 -1.77 -10.16 -12.52
C GLY A 39 -1.48 -9.86 -11.05
N HIS A 40 -0.22 -9.95 -10.63
CA HIS A 40 0.20 -9.64 -9.25
C HIS A 40 -0.14 -8.22 -8.82
N MET A 41 0.04 -7.22 -9.70
CA MET A 41 -0.33 -5.84 -9.42
C MET A 41 -1.86 -5.71 -9.20
N HIS A 42 -2.68 -6.32 -10.07
CA HIS A 42 -4.13 -6.28 -9.95
C HIS A 42 -4.67 -7.00 -8.71
N GLU A 43 -4.12 -8.17 -8.37
CA GLU A 43 -4.49 -8.89 -7.15
C GLU A 43 -4.16 -8.06 -5.90
N GLN A 44 -3.01 -7.39 -5.90
CA GLN A 44 -2.60 -6.56 -4.78
C GLN A 44 -3.45 -5.29 -4.65
N SER A 45 -3.80 -4.62 -5.76
CA SER A 45 -4.73 -3.48 -5.70
C SER A 45 -6.12 -3.89 -5.24
N TRP A 46 -6.59 -5.08 -5.63
CA TRP A 46 -7.86 -5.62 -5.15
C TRP A 46 -7.85 -5.83 -3.64
N VAL A 47 -6.76 -6.35 -3.05
CA VAL A 47 -6.62 -6.52 -1.60
C VAL A 47 -6.58 -5.18 -0.87
N LEU A 48 -5.85 -4.18 -1.39
CA LEU A 48 -5.83 -2.84 -0.79
C LEU A 48 -7.23 -2.23 -0.70
N ILE A 49 -8.06 -2.42 -1.73
CA ILE A 49 -9.43 -1.91 -1.75
C ILE A 49 -10.36 -2.73 -0.85
N ASN A 50 -10.45 -4.04 -1.08
CA ASN A 50 -11.50 -4.87 -0.50
C ASN A 50 -11.19 -5.37 0.91
N VAL A 51 -9.91 -5.49 1.27
CA VAL A 51 -9.50 -5.94 2.60
C VAL A 51 -9.13 -4.76 3.48
N PHE A 52 -8.24 -3.89 2.99
CA PHE A 52 -7.75 -2.76 3.77
C PHE A 52 -8.63 -1.50 3.69
N GLY A 53 -9.62 -1.47 2.79
CA GLY A 53 -10.59 -0.39 2.70
C GLY A 53 -10.05 0.88 2.06
N LEU A 54 -8.94 0.82 1.29
CA LEU A 54 -8.47 1.97 0.53
C LEU A 54 -9.44 2.28 -0.61
N SER A 55 -9.67 3.56 -0.87
CA SER A 55 -10.30 4.01 -2.10
C SER A 55 -9.39 3.79 -3.31
N SER A 56 -9.96 3.73 -4.52
CA SER A 56 -9.16 3.67 -5.76
C SER A 56 -8.18 4.84 -5.86
N LYS A 57 -8.60 6.05 -5.41
CA LYS A 57 -7.72 7.22 -5.36
C LYS A 57 -6.52 7.00 -4.44
N GLN A 58 -6.74 6.45 -3.25
CA GLN A 58 -5.64 6.13 -2.32
C GLN A 58 -4.71 5.06 -2.90
N VAL A 59 -5.21 4.09 -3.66
CA VAL A 59 -4.35 3.11 -4.36
C VAL A 59 -3.46 3.80 -5.40
N GLU A 60 -3.99 4.77 -6.15
CA GLU A 60 -3.17 5.57 -7.07
C GLU A 60 -2.10 6.40 -6.34
N GLU A 61 -2.42 6.95 -5.17
CA GLU A 61 -1.45 7.65 -4.32
C GLU A 61 -0.34 6.69 -3.86
N VAL A 62 -0.70 5.50 -3.38
CA VAL A 62 0.28 4.47 -2.97
C VAL A 62 1.25 4.13 -4.09
N GLU A 63 0.76 4.02 -5.32
CA GLU A 63 1.61 3.76 -6.48
C GLU A 63 2.58 4.92 -6.78
N LYS A 64 2.08 6.16 -6.74
CA LYS A 64 2.85 7.37 -7.06
C LYS A 64 3.87 7.72 -5.98
N GLU A 65 3.49 7.53 -4.71
CA GLU A 65 4.25 7.95 -3.53
C GLU A 65 5.02 6.78 -2.89
N GLY A 66 5.30 5.73 -3.66
CA GLY A 66 6.24 4.67 -3.26
C GLY A 66 5.76 3.80 -2.08
N GLY A 67 4.45 3.68 -1.88
CA GLY A 67 3.88 2.82 -0.84
C GLY A 67 3.00 3.54 0.18
N PHE A 68 2.75 4.84 0.03
CA PHE A 68 2.02 5.62 1.03
C PHE A 68 0.86 6.40 0.42
N THR A 69 -0.23 6.53 1.16
CA THR A 69 -1.26 7.53 0.86
C THR A 69 -0.83 8.90 1.37
N THR A 70 -1.50 9.95 0.90
CA THR A 70 -1.30 11.31 1.45
C THR A 70 -1.55 11.34 2.97
N GLU A 71 -2.55 10.58 3.44
CA GLU A 71 -2.89 10.48 4.86
C GLU A 71 -1.78 9.80 5.67
N ASP A 72 -1.14 8.77 5.11
CA ASP A 72 -0.02 8.09 5.76
C ASP A 72 1.18 9.04 5.91
N ILE A 73 1.46 9.86 4.90
CA ILE A 73 2.56 10.84 4.89
C ILE A 73 2.32 11.95 5.92
N LEU A 74 1.09 12.42 6.03
CA LEU A 74 0.71 13.47 6.99
C LEU A 74 0.50 12.93 8.42
N SER A 75 0.56 11.61 8.61
CA SER A 75 0.41 10.99 9.93
C SER A 75 1.60 11.30 10.84
N PRO A 76 1.37 11.55 12.15
CA PRO A 76 2.45 11.59 13.15
C PRO A 76 3.28 10.31 13.23
N GLU A 77 2.75 9.18 12.71
CA GLU A 77 3.44 7.90 12.67
C GLU A 77 4.27 7.70 11.38
N PHE A 78 4.33 8.67 10.47
CA PHE A 78 5.01 8.50 9.17
C PHE A 78 6.48 8.07 9.29
N GLU A 79 7.24 8.71 10.17
CA GLU A 79 8.65 8.35 10.45
C GLU A 79 8.83 6.91 10.93
N ARG A 80 7.78 6.34 11.54
CA ARG A 80 7.75 4.93 11.96
C ARG A 80 7.47 4.02 10.77
N TRP A 81 6.55 4.43 9.89
CA TRP A 81 6.19 3.70 8.67
C TRP A 81 7.34 3.59 7.68
N CYS A 82 8.18 4.62 7.56
CA CYS A 82 9.39 4.60 6.74
C CYS A 82 10.43 3.55 7.17
N ARG A 83 10.29 2.95 8.36
CA ARG A 83 11.20 1.93 8.91
C ARG A 83 10.66 0.50 8.81
N LEU A 84 9.45 0.31 8.28
CA LEU A 84 8.83 -1.00 8.04
C LEU A 84 9.34 -1.62 6.74
#